data_AF-A0A317IFA3-F1
#
_entry.id   AF-A0A317IFA3-F1
#
_cell.length_a   1.000
_cell.length_b   1.000
_cell.length_c   1.000
_cell.angle_alpha   90.00
_cell.angle_beta   90.00
_cell.angle_gamma   90.00
#
_symmetry.space_group_name_H-M   'P 1'
#
loop_
_entity.id
_entity.type
_entity.pdbx_description
1 polymer ?
#
loop_
_entity_poly.entity_id
_entity_poly.type
_entity_poly.pdbx_seq_one_letter_code
_entity_poly.pdbx_strand_id
1 'polypeptide(L)'
;MRAKPDLVPECDLHGERMNRAEYPAATLGLEGRRDVHVWRCTHEGCHRFFYGTLGYRTRLAENGCTTPQCPREGAFLVVQGDLGSYICPVDGCRTVRPWHP
;
A
#
# COMPACT_ATOMS: atom_id res chain seq x y z
N MET A 1 -5.78 -11.69 10.56
CA MET A 1 -6.60 -10.83 9.67
C MET A 1 -6.32 -11.26 8.24
N ARG A 2 -7.33 -11.56 7.42
CA ARG A 2 -7.15 -12.03 6.04
C ARG A 2 -7.31 -10.84 5.09
N ALA A 3 -6.39 -10.67 4.13
CA ALA A 3 -6.54 -9.66 3.08
C ALA A 3 -7.59 -10.13 2.05
N LYS A 4 -8.26 -9.19 1.39
CA LYS A 4 -9.11 -9.49 0.22
C LYS A 4 -8.23 -10.14 -0.86
N PRO A 5 -8.60 -11.30 -1.41
CA PRO A 5 -7.71 -12.12 -2.24
C PRO A 5 -7.29 -11.43 -3.54
N ASP A 6 -8.17 -10.61 -4.13
CA ASP A 6 -7.96 -10.00 -5.44
C ASP A 6 -7.55 -8.53 -5.37
N LEU A 7 -7.26 -8.02 -4.17
CA LEU A 7 -6.98 -6.60 -4.00
C LEU A 7 -5.48 -6.32 -4.20
N VAL A 8 -5.16 -5.84 -5.39
CA VAL A 8 -3.84 -5.33 -5.74
C VAL A 8 -3.82 -3.81 -5.52
N PRO A 9 -2.89 -3.27 -4.71
CA PRO A 9 -2.76 -1.83 -4.55
C PRO A 9 -2.41 -1.16 -5.87
N GLU A 10 -3.04 -0.02 -6.13
CA GLU A 10 -2.65 0.87 -7.22
C GLU A 10 -1.79 2.01 -6.68
N CYS A 11 -0.98 2.62 -7.52
CA CYS A 11 -0.17 3.77 -7.15
C CYS A 11 -1.08 4.95 -6.82
N ASP A 12 -0.92 5.53 -5.64
CA ASP A 12 -1.72 6.66 -5.17
C ASP A 12 -1.44 7.99 -5.88
N LEU A 13 -0.46 8.02 -6.79
CA LEU A 13 -0.16 9.16 -7.66
C LEU A 13 -0.66 8.98 -9.10
N HIS A 14 -0.72 7.73 -9.59
CA HIS A 14 -0.96 7.45 -11.02
C HIS A 14 -2.21 6.61 -11.28
N GLY A 15 -2.78 5.96 -10.26
CA GLY A 15 -3.89 5.01 -10.41
C GLY A 15 -3.52 3.72 -11.17
N GLU A 16 -2.23 3.47 -11.40
CA GLU A 16 -1.78 2.24 -12.07
C GLU A 16 -1.57 1.11 -11.06
N ARG A 17 -1.92 -0.12 -11.45
CA ARG A 17 -1.64 -1.31 -10.65
C ARG A 17 -0.15 -1.45 -10.36
N MET A 18 0.16 -1.73 -9.09
CA MET A 18 1.53 -1.95 -8.65
C MET A 18 1.93 -3.41 -8.85
N ASN A 19 3.22 -3.66 -9.07
CA ASN A 19 3.79 -5.00 -9.11
C ASN A 19 4.29 -5.43 -7.73
N ARG A 20 4.05 -6.69 -7.38
CA ARG A 20 4.61 -7.29 -6.17
C ARG A 20 6.11 -7.51 -6.36
N ALA A 21 6.89 -7.03 -5.41
CA ALA A 21 8.33 -7.21 -5.35
C ALA A 21 8.74 -7.73 -3.97
N GLU A 22 9.86 -8.45 -3.91
CA GLU A 22 10.51 -8.85 -2.67
C GLU A 22 11.60 -7.86 -2.31
N TYR A 23 11.63 -7.45 -1.05
CA TYR A 23 12.62 -6.53 -0.51
C TYR A 23 13.28 -7.15 0.72
N PRO A 24 14.60 -7.01 0.90
CA PRO A 24 15.22 -7.40 2.15
C PRO A 24 14.59 -6.65 3.32
N ALA A 25 14.21 -7.37 4.38
CA ALA A 25 13.65 -6.77 5.60
C ALA A 25 14.53 -5.64 6.15
N ALA A 26 15.85 -5.84 6.11
CA ALA A 26 16.84 -4.84 6.54
C ALA A 26 16.73 -3.52 5.77
N THR A 27 16.38 -3.56 4.48
CA THR A 27 16.17 -2.35 3.67
C THR A 27 14.95 -1.57 4.15
N LEU A 28 13.94 -2.24 4.71
CA LEU A 28 12.77 -1.58 5.30
C LEU A 28 12.96 -1.21 6.79
N GLY A 29 14.15 -1.38 7.36
CA GLY A 29 14.38 -1.17 8.80
C GLY A 29 13.65 -2.17 9.70
N LEU A 30 13.24 -3.32 9.15
CA LEU A 30 12.59 -4.39 9.90
C LEU A 30 13.62 -5.38 10.42
N GLU A 31 13.46 -5.82 11.67
CA GLU A 31 14.27 -6.88 12.26
C GLU A 31 13.89 -8.24 11.64
N GLY A 32 14.82 -8.88 10.95
CA GLY A 32 14.60 -10.22 10.38
C GLY A 32 15.47 -10.53 9.16
N ARG A 33 15.46 -11.81 8.77
CA ARG A 33 16.18 -12.34 7.59
C ARG A 33 15.28 -12.71 6.42
N ARG A 34 13.97 -12.52 6.54
CA ARG A 34 13.03 -12.86 5.48
C ARG A 34 12.82 -11.66 4.59
N ASP A 35 12.85 -11.87 3.28
CA ASP A 35 12.39 -10.87 2.35
C ASP A 35 10.91 -10.61 2.59
N VAL A 36 10.52 -9.34 2.47
CA VAL A 36 9.17 -8.86 2.69
C VAL A 36 8.58 -8.42 1.37
N HIS A 37 7.29 -8.71 1.19
CA HIS A 37 6.59 -8.30 0.00
C HIS A 37 6.18 -6.83 0.09
N VAL A 38 6.55 -6.07 -0.91
CA VAL A 38 6.10 -4.70 -1.14
C VAL A 38 5.47 -4.62 -2.53
N TRP A 39 4.62 -3.62 -2.75
CA TRP A 39 4.03 -3.33 -4.04
C TRP A 39 4.69 -2.08 -4.61
N ARG A 40 5.19 -2.10 -5.84
CA ARG A 40 5.92 -0.99 -6.46
C ARG A 40 5.19 -0.49 -7.70
N CYS A 41 5.15 0.83 -7.85
CA CYS A 41 4.66 1.45 -9.08
C CYS A 41 5.57 1.07 -10.25
N THR A 42 4.96 0.80 -11.41
CA THR A 42 5.65 0.46 -12.65
C THR A 42 5.86 1.65 -13.56
N HIS A 43 5.20 2.78 -13.28
CA HIS A 43 5.37 4.02 -14.02
C HIS A 43 6.83 4.46 -14.01
N GLU A 44 7.35 4.86 -15.17
CA GLU A 44 8.75 5.23 -15.33
C GLU A 44 9.12 6.42 -14.43
N GLY A 45 10.23 6.31 -13.69
CA GLY A 45 10.66 7.33 -12.74
C GLY A 45 9.85 7.39 -11.44
N CYS A 46 8.82 6.56 -11.28
CA CYS A 46 8.06 6.50 -10.02
C CYS A 46 8.77 5.62 -8.98
N HIS A 47 8.98 6.19 -7.79
CA HIS A 47 9.56 5.47 -6.65
C HIS A 47 8.51 5.11 -5.60
N ARG A 48 7.22 5.25 -5.92
CA ARG A 48 6.14 4.96 -4.98
C ARG A 48 6.02 3.45 -4.74
N PHE A 49 5.93 3.07 -3.48
CA PHE A 49 5.65 1.70 -3.06
C PHE A 49 4.59 1.68 -1.95
N PHE A 50 3.90 0.55 -1.83
CA PHE A 50 2.97 0.26 -0.74
C PHE A 50 3.46 -0.95 0.05
N TYR A 51 3.51 -0.82 1.37
CA TYR A 51 3.75 -1.92 2.29
C TYR A 51 2.67 -1.93 3.35
N GLY A 52 2.06 -3.10 3.58
CA GLY A 52 0.82 -3.20 4.37
C GLY A 52 0.90 -2.65 5.80
N THR A 53 2.09 -2.57 6.40
CA THR A 53 2.30 -2.01 7.75
C THR A 53 2.84 -0.59 7.76
N LEU A 54 3.22 -0.03 6.60
CA LEU A 54 3.79 1.31 6.49
C LEU A 54 3.02 2.25 5.55
N GLY A 55 2.06 1.75 4.79
CA GLY A 55 1.29 2.50 3.78
C GLY A 55 2.07 2.78 2.50
N TYR A 56 1.60 3.78 1.74
CA TYR A 56 2.26 4.33 0.56
C TYR A 56 3.40 5.28 0.92
N ARG A 57 4.56 5.09 0.29
CA ARG A 57 5.79 5.85 0.54
C ARG A 57 6.63 6.00 -0.72
N THR A 58 7.46 7.04 -0.78
CA THR A 58 8.50 7.17 -1.82
C THR A 58 9.87 6.73 -1.32
N ARG A 59 10.09 6.86 0.00
CA ARG A 59 11.32 6.41 0.66
C ARG A 59 10.99 5.70 1.96
N LEU A 60 11.89 4.79 2.33
CA LEU A 60 11.70 3.90 3.47
C LEU A 60 11.86 4.62 4.82
N ALA A 61 12.73 5.63 4.86
CA ALA A 61 12.99 6.44 6.05
C ALA A 61 12.07 7.66 6.18
N GLU A 62 11.01 7.79 5.36
CA GLU A 62 10.05 8.88 5.52
C GLU A 62 9.32 8.75 6.87
N ASN A 63 9.52 9.73 7.76
CA ASN A 63 8.72 9.84 8.97
C ASN A 63 7.36 10.45 8.65
N GLY A 64 6.30 9.89 9.23
CA GLY A 64 4.91 10.25 8.90
C GLY A 64 4.37 9.38 7.77
N CYS A 65 3.17 8.82 7.96
CA CYS A 65 2.43 8.14 6.90
C CYS A 65 1.26 9.03 6.50
N THR A 66 1.21 9.47 5.24
CA THR A 66 0.06 10.20 4.72
C THR A 66 -1.05 9.27 4.25
N THR A 67 -0.82 7.96 4.25
CA THR A 67 -1.81 6.98 3.81
C THR A 67 -2.96 6.92 4.81
N PRO A 68 -4.20 7.11 4.37
CA PRO A 68 -5.37 6.94 5.23
C PRO A 68 -5.41 5.55 5.85
N GLN A 69 -5.79 5.48 7.12
CA GLN A 69 -6.05 4.20 7.79
C GLN A 69 -7.55 3.93 7.87
N CYS A 70 -7.90 2.65 7.86
CA CYS A 70 -9.23 2.19 8.22
C CYS A 70 -9.45 2.46 9.73
N PRO A 71 -10.49 3.22 10.12
CA PRO A 71 -10.76 3.50 11.53
C PRO A 71 -11.23 2.27 12.31
N ARG A 72 -11.65 1.21 11.61
CA ARG A 72 -12.13 -0.05 12.22
C ARG A 72 -11.03 -1.07 12.41
N GLU A 73 -10.22 -1.28 11.37
CA GLU A 73 -9.23 -2.36 11.33
C GLU A 73 -7.80 -1.88 11.59
N GLY A 74 -7.56 -0.57 11.55
CA GLY A 74 -6.21 0.02 11.63
C GLY A 74 -5.34 -0.20 10.39
N ALA A 75 -5.79 -1.00 9.43
CA ALA A 75 -5.08 -1.25 8.17
C ALA A 75 -4.98 0.01 7.31
N PHE A 76 -3.84 0.21 6.65
CA PHE A 76 -3.71 1.25 5.62
C PHE A 76 -4.63 0.95 4.43
N LEU A 77 -5.38 1.97 3.99
CA LEU A 77 -6.25 1.85 2.84
C LEU A 77 -5.41 1.82 1.55
N VAL A 78 -5.86 1.05 0.57
CA VAL A 78 -5.23 0.95 -0.75
C VAL A 78 -6.07 1.67 -1.80
N VAL A 79 -5.43 2.29 -2.76
CA VAL A 79 -6.08 2.96 -3.89
C VAL A 79 -6.62 1.92 -4.87
N GLN A 80 -7.85 2.14 -5.32
CA GLN A 80 -8.51 1.56 -6.49
C GLN A 80 -9.01 2.74 -7.33
N GLY A 81 -8.20 3.14 -8.29
CA GLY A 81 -8.36 4.34 -9.09
C GLY A 81 -9.46 4.24 -10.12
N ASP A 82 -9.73 3.05 -10.64
CA ASP A 82 -10.94 2.75 -11.43
C ASP A 82 -12.24 3.05 -10.66
N LEU A 83 -12.20 2.95 -9.33
CA LEU A 83 -13.29 3.28 -8.41
C LEU A 83 -13.15 4.68 -7.79
N GLY A 84 -12.10 5.44 -8.12
CA GLY A 84 -11.83 6.76 -7.54
C GLY A 84 -11.73 6.74 -6.00
N SER A 85 -11.27 5.63 -5.41
CA SER A 85 -11.46 5.35 -3.99
C SER A 85 -10.26 4.70 -3.31
N TYR A 86 -10.09 5.00 -2.02
CA TYR A 86 -9.33 4.21 -1.07
C TYR A 86 -10.23 3.12 -0.46
N ILE A 87 -9.77 1.87 -0.44
CA ILE A 87 -10.51 0.71 0.10
C ILE A 87 -9.71 0.02 1.20
N CYS A 88 -10.39 -0.43 2.25
CA CYS A 88 -9.75 -1.23 3.29
C CYS A 88 -9.38 -2.63 2.76
N PRO A 89 -8.11 -3.06 2.89
CA PRO A 89 -7.68 -4.34 2.34
C PRO A 89 -8.14 -5.57 3.13
N VAL A 90 -8.79 -5.38 4.28
CA VAL A 90 -9.22 -6.45 5.18
C VAL A 90 -10.50 -7.09 4.66
N ASP A 91 -10.50 -8.42 4.56
CA ASP A 91 -11.68 -9.18 4.15
C ASP A 91 -12.87 -8.94 5.09
N GLY A 92 -14.08 -8.82 4.54
CA GLY A 92 -15.29 -8.43 5.28
C GLY A 92 -15.40 -6.95 5.70
N CYS A 93 -14.30 -6.18 5.71
CA CYS A 93 -14.37 -4.74 5.95
C CYS A 93 -14.88 -3.99 4.71
N ARG A 94 -15.81 -3.04 4.91
CA ARG A 94 -16.47 -2.23 3.86
C ARG A 94 -16.06 -0.76 3.87
N THR A 95 -15.00 -0.41 4.60
CA THR A 95 -14.53 0.99 4.65
C THR A 95 -14.01 1.41 3.27
N VAL A 96 -14.57 2.50 2.77
CA VAL A 96 -14.18 3.19 1.54
C VAL A 96 -14.03 4.69 1.85
N ARG A 97 -13.05 5.36 1.23
CA ARG A 97 -12.89 6.82 1.28
C ARG A 97 -12.59 7.37 -0.13
N PRO A 98 -12.97 8.61 -0.45
CA PRO A 98 -12.61 9.22 -1.73
C PRO A 98 -11.09 9.28 -1.92
N TRP A 99 -10.61 8.95 -3.11
CA TRP A 99 -9.22 9.18 -3.53
C TRP A 99 -9.19 10.32 -4.55
N HIS A 100 -8.30 11.27 -4.31
CA HIS A 100 -7.98 12.35 -5.24
C HIS A 100 -6.47 12.28 -5.47
N PRO A 101 -6.01 11.94 -6.68
CA PRO A 101 -4.59 11.93 -7.04
C PRO A 101 -3.96 13.32 -6.93
#